data_AF-A0A6A5U0B1-F1
#
_entry.id   AF-A0A6A5U0B1-F1
#
_cell.length_a   1.000
_cell.length_b   1.000
_cell.length_c   1.000
_cell.angle_alpha   90.00
_cell.angle_beta   90.00
_cell.angle_gamma   90.00
#
_symmetry.space_group_name_H-M   'P 1'
#
loop_
_entity.id
_entity.type
_entity.pdbx_description
1 polymer ?
#
loop_
_entity_poly.entity_id
_entity_poly.type
_entity_poly.pdbx_seq_one_letter_code
_entity_poly.pdbx_strand_id
1 'polypeptide(L)'
;MNAYLQTLSYFFRLPWKVQWRTFLVQLPRYVPLSILHITSRKGPHPFLIALPSRKNNVIPIYVFVPPAPVDLGQDEHKLVDNGEWKVPVVLDFHGGGFIMGSPLEQAPYGAMMSRELGAVVISVSYRIGPFHQFPAAIHDAEDVLSAILDTDEISKAGKILRTEIQRYFDMVQSDERGGKKKKKHQITRTEGIDTITLDPTRLAISGFSAGGNIALNMAMSIPPCAQMLPTSPTLSPDPSDPSIDRSINPADTFSPLLPPPRAPTKLDDPKEPWHSLLPPPQAQPRMLPLLLFYPSLDARLLPHERPMKPLPNALKGDDKKPQKQKMPGLFSIMGPTYLPKKLRGHPRASPGLVHPDNIQKNAAIFLVLPENDSLAVQSDVWVDQMNTSGWNGPVRFGDGRENDWNGASGGPSMTQSRSNGGLEVWHAPECPHGWTQFPEPWLRKHAKKERLLVFDRTLEFVKEKWKMELPVERSGNNNPELRPLEIPGRFQGLS
;
A
#
# COMPACT_ATOMS: atom_id res chain seq x y z
N MET A 1 24.12 18.61 -10.86
CA MET A 1 24.51 18.78 -9.44
C MET A 1 23.56 17.98 -8.57
N ASN A 2 24.11 17.05 -7.79
CA ASN A 2 23.45 15.88 -7.21
C ASN A 2 22.15 16.17 -6.44
N ALA A 3 21.10 15.40 -6.71
CA ALA A 3 19.86 15.38 -5.93
C ALA A 3 20.15 15.24 -4.41
N TYR A 4 21.20 14.50 -4.05
CA TYR A 4 21.71 14.42 -2.67
C TYR A 4 22.10 15.76 -2.06
N LEU A 5 22.83 16.62 -2.78
CA LEU A 5 23.23 17.94 -2.30
C LEU A 5 22.01 18.87 -2.15
N GLN A 6 21.03 18.74 -3.04
CA GLN A 6 19.75 19.46 -2.92
C GLN A 6 18.96 19.00 -1.70
N THR A 7 18.83 17.70 -1.47
CA THR A 7 18.19 17.11 -0.28
C THR A 7 18.90 17.52 1.01
N LEU A 8 20.24 17.53 1.03
CA LEU A 8 21.03 17.98 2.17
C LEU A 8 20.85 19.48 2.41
N SER A 9 20.93 20.29 1.35
CA SER A 9 20.72 21.74 1.45
C SER A 9 19.31 22.09 1.94
N TYR A 10 18.30 21.30 1.53
CA TYR A 10 16.93 21.45 1.99
C TYR A 10 16.80 21.07 3.48
N PHE A 11 17.43 19.97 3.91
CA PHE A 11 17.47 19.59 5.33
C PHE A 11 17.97 20.74 6.20
N PHE A 12 19.12 21.33 5.85
CA PHE A 12 19.72 22.42 6.62
C PHE A 12 18.93 23.75 6.56
N ARG A 13 17.96 23.88 5.64
CA ARG A 13 17.04 25.02 5.53
C ARG A 13 15.75 24.87 6.35
N LEU A 14 15.41 23.65 6.77
CA LEU A 14 14.24 23.42 7.63
C LEU A 14 14.44 24.09 9.01
N PRO A 15 13.37 24.54 9.69
CA PRO A 15 13.48 25.00 11.07
C PRO A 15 14.16 23.94 11.95
N TRP A 16 15.01 24.35 12.90
CA TRP A 16 15.70 23.43 13.83
C TRP A 16 14.75 22.40 14.48
N LYS A 17 13.54 22.85 14.86
CA LYS A 17 12.48 22.00 15.42
C LYS A 17 11.97 20.91 14.46
N VAL A 18 12.11 21.09 13.15
CA VAL A 18 11.79 20.07 12.13
C VAL A 18 13.02 19.22 11.86
N GLN A 19 14.21 19.80 11.73
CA GLN A 19 15.47 19.06 11.49
C GLN A 19 15.72 17.96 12.52
N TRP A 20 15.71 18.30 13.81
CA TRP A 20 15.95 17.33 14.88
C TRP A 20 14.86 16.25 14.94
N ARG A 21 13.60 16.62 14.66
CA ARG A 21 12.49 15.64 14.59
C ARG A 21 12.60 14.73 13.38
N THR A 22 12.99 15.26 12.22
CA THR A 22 13.29 14.50 11.01
C THR A 22 14.40 13.49 11.27
N PHE A 23 15.47 13.87 11.98
CA PHE A 23 16.51 12.92 12.38
C PHE A 23 15.94 11.78 13.24
N LEU A 24 15.16 12.11 14.28
CA LEU A 24 14.57 11.10 15.18
C LEU A 24 13.65 10.11 14.45
N VAL A 25 12.81 10.59 13.53
CA VAL A 25 11.85 9.71 12.82
C VAL A 25 12.48 8.86 11.73
N GLN A 26 13.70 9.18 11.30
CA GLN A 26 14.45 8.41 10.30
C GLN A 26 15.33 7.33 10.94
N LEU A 27 15.60 7.39 12.25
CA LEU A 27 16.41 6.38 12.96
C LEU A 27 15.97 4.93 12.69
N PRO A 28 14.67 4.58 12.68
CA PRO A 28 14.22 3.22 12.37
C PRO A 28 14.61 2.70 10.98
N ARG A 29 14.85 3.59 10.01
CA ARG A 29 15.28 3.23 8.65
C ARG A 29 16.76 2.83 8.57
N TYR A 30 17.56 3.22 9.55
CA TYR A 30 18.99 2.89 9.62
C TYR A 30 19.30 1.68 10.51
N VAL A 31 18.27 1.00 11.02
CA VAL A 31 18.40 -0.22 11.82
C VAL A 31 19.00 -1.33 10.96
N PRO A 32 20.17 -1.89 11.30
CA PRO A 32 20.79 -2.96 10.52
C PRO A 32 19.90 -4.19 10.37
N LEU A 33 19.97 -4.85 9.20
CA LEU A 33 19.27 -6.11 8.94
C LEU A 33 19.58 -7.21 9.97
N SER A 34 20.74 -7.17 10.61
CA SER A 34 21.12 -8.11 11.68
C SER A 34 20.14 -8.11 12.86
N ILE A 35 19.48 -6.99 13.14
CA ILE A 35 18.48 -6.87 14.23
C ILE A 35 17.21 -7.69 13.91
N LEU A 36 16.92 -7.97 12.63
CA LEU A 36 15.79 -8.83 12.24
C LEU A 36 15.93 -10.26 12.75
N HIS A 37 17.16 -10.77 12.94
CA HIS A 37 17.37 -12.10 13.50
C HIS A 37 16.89 -12.22 14.94
N ILE A 38 16.76 -11.09 15.64
CA ILE A 38 16.23 -11.04 17.01
C ILE A 38 14.70 -10.90 16.97
N THR A 39 14.16 -10.05 16.10
CA THR A 39 12.73 -9.72 16.04
C THR A 39 11.88 -10.66 15.19
N SER A 40 12.48 -11.36 14.22
CA SER A 40 11.80 -12.24 13.25
C SER A 40 12.56 -13.57 13.06
N ARG A 41 12.77 -14.30 14.16
CA ARG A 41 13.54 -15.57 14.20
C ARG A 41 13.09 -16.64 13.20
N LYS A 42 11.81 -16.67 12.84
CA LYS A 42 11.23 -17.73 12.00
C LYS A 42 11.56 -17.60 10.51
N GLY A 43 12.02 -16.43 10.05
CA GLY A 43 12.30 -16.17 8.63
C GLY A 43 11.08 -16.36 7.69
N PRO A 44 11.27 -16.26 6.36
CA PRO A 44 12.52 -15.87 5.70
C PRO A 44 12.94 -14.43 6.05
N HIS A 45 14.24 -14.15 5.98
CA HIS A 45 14.75 -12.78 6.11
C HIS A 45 14.78 -12.11 4.74
N PRO A 46 14.52 -10.80 4.66
CA PRO A 46 14.51 -10.12 3.38
C PRO A 46 15.94 -9.85 2.90
N PHE A 47 16.12 -9.85 1.59
CA PHE A 47 17.28 -9.22 0.95
C PHE A 47 16.85 -7.95 0.21
N LEU A 48 17.81 -7.08 -0.10
CA LEU A 48 17.55 -5.77 -0.68
C LEU A 48 17.80 -5.79 -2.18
N ILE A 49 16.81 -5.33 -2.95
CA ILE A 49 16.99 -5.00 -4.38
C ILE A 49 16.88 -3.49 -4.54
N ALA A 50 17.78 -2.93 -5.34
CA ALA A 50 17.79 -1.53 -5.72
C ALA A 50 17.08 -1.39 -7.09
N LEU A 51 15.75 -1.25 -7.07
CA LEU A 51 14.94 -1.30 -8.28
C LEU A 51 15.01 0.04 -9.04
N PRO A 52 15.39 0.06 -10.33
CA PRO A 52 15.34 1.29 -11.11
C PRO A 52 13.92 1.82 -11.26
N SER A 53 13.77 3.14 -11.22
CA SER A 53 12.51 3.85 -11.28
C SER A 53 12.62 5.06 -12.20
N ARG A 54 11.48 5.70 -12.48
CA ARG A 54 11.40 6.92 -13.28
C ARG A 54 12.40 8.00 -12.83
N LYS A 55 12.91 8.77 -13.80
CA LYS A 55 13.84 9.90 -13.59
C LYS A 55 15.19 9.48 -12.96
N ASN A 56 15.74 8.34 -13.36
CA ASN A 56 16.98 7.78 -12.83
C ASN A 56 17.00 7.63 -11.30
N ASN A 57 15.82 7.45 -10.70
CA ASN A 57 15.72 7.12 -9.29
C ASN A 57 15.89 5.62 -9.08
N VAL A 58 16.15 5.25 -7.83
CA VAL A 58 16.23 3.86 -7.39
C VAL A 58 15.34 3.70 -6.16
N ILE A 59 14.49 2.69 -6.18
CA ILE A 59 13.59 2.34 -5.08
C ILE A 59 14.16 1.12 -4.37
N PRO A 60 14.59 1.25 -3.10
CA PRO A 60 14.98 0.08 -2.31
C PRO A 60 13.72 -0.76 -2.01
N ILE A 61 13.75 -2.04 -2.34
CA ILE A 61 12.69 -2.98 -2.00
C ILE A 61 13.26 -4.13 -1.17
N TYR A 62 12.52 -4.54 -0.14
CA TYR A 62 12.86 -5.65 0.73
C TYR A 62 12.08 -6.88 0.28
N VAL A 63 12.80 -7.87 -0.21
CA VAL A 63 12.20 -9.05 -0.84
C VAL A 63 12.37 -10.27 0.04
N PHE A 64 11.24 -10.89 0.39
CA PHE A 64 11.17 -12.15 1.13
C PHE A 64 10.88 -13.26 0.14
N VAL A 65 11.79 -14.23 0.03
CA VAL A 65 11.62 -15.38 -0.84
C VAL A 65 11.14 -16.56 0.01
N PRO A 66 10.04 -17.22 -0.38
CA PRO A 66 9.47 -18.33 0.37
C PRO A 66 10.45 -19.52 0.37
N PRO A 67 10.59 -20.24 1.51
CA PRO A 67 11.55 -21.34 1.63
C PRO A 67 11.12 -22.61 0.87
N ALA A 68 9.83 -22.78 0.61
CA ALA A 68 9.29 -23.92 -0.10
C ALA A 68 7.92 -23.60 -0.71
N PRO A 69 7.49 -24.34 -1.74
CA PRO A 69 6.11 -24.31 -2.22
C PRO A 69 5.12 -24.62 -1.10
N VAL A 70 4.07 -23.81 -1.03
CA VAL A 70 2.93 -24.03 -0.14
C VAL A 70 1.76 -24.47 -1.01
N ASP A 71 1.14 -25.57 -0.60
CA ASP A 71 -0.10 -26.01 -1.21
C ASP A 71 -1.23 -25.05 -0.80
N LEU A 72 -1.75 -24.33 -1.77
CA LEU A 72 -2.87 -23.41 -1.59
C LEU A 72 -4.20 -24.07 -1.95
N GLY A 73 -4.23 -25.35 -2.31
CA GLY A 73 -5.43 -26.10 -2.63
C GLY A 73 -6.10 -25.68 -3.95
N GLN A 74 -5.30 -25.33 -4.96
CA GLN A 74 -5.72 -25.19 -6.37
C GLN A 74 -4.80 -26.05 -7.22
N ASP A 75 -5.37 -27.02 -7.92
CA ASP A 75 -4.70 -27.96 -8.83
C ASP A 75 -3.37 -28.54 -8.28
N GLU A 76 -3.47 -29.69 -7.61
CA GLU A 76 -2.35 -30.52 -7.13
C GLU A 76 -1.26 -30.78 -8.19
N HIS A 77 -1.54 -30.52 -9.46
CA HIS A 77 -0.78 -31.05 -10.57
C HIS A 77 0.42 -30.25 -11.05
N LYS A 78 0.74 -29.05 -10.54
CA LYS A 78 2.03 -28.38 -10.84
C LYS A 78 2.29 -27.13 -9.98
N LEU A 79 2.50 -27.30 -8.67
CA LEU A 79 3.20 -26.26 -7.88
C LEU A 79 4.58 -25.96 -8.49
N VAL A 80 5.16 -26.96 -9.16
CA VAL A 80 6.39 -26.90 -9.93
C VAL A 80 6.10 -27.58 -11.27
N ASP A 81 6.31 -26.86 -12.38
CA ASP A 81 6.16 -27.38 -13.73
C ASP A 81 7.51 -27.45 -14.45
N ASN A 82 7.95 -28.65 -14.78
CA ASN A 82 9.24 -28.88 -15.43
C ASN A 82 10.42 -28.17 -14.73
N GLY A 83 10.39 -28.12 -13.39
CA GLY A 83 11.39 -27.43 -12.57
C GLY A 83 11.13 -25.92 -12.36
N GLU A 84 10.08 -25.35 -12.96
CA GLU A 84 9.67 -23.97 -12.75
C GLU A 84 8.62 -23.85 -11.64
N TRP A 85 8.92 -23.09 -10.59
CA TRP A 85 7.98 -22.74 -9.54
C TRP A 85 7.38 -21.36 -9.80
N LYS A 86 6.09 -21.33 -10.17
CA LYS A 86 5.31 -20.10 -10.29
C LYS A 86 4.84 -19.65 -8.91
N VAL A 87 5.40 -18.55 -8.42
CA VAL A 87 5.17 -18.05 -7.05
C VAL A 87 4.19 -16.88 -7.03
N PRO A 88 3.16 -16.91 -6.15
CA PRO A 88 2.34 -15.74 -5.86
C PRO A 88 3.18 -14.55 -5.37
N VAL A 89 2.62 -13.35 -5.48
CA VAL A 89 3.29 -12.11 -5.07
C VAL A 89 2.43 -11.37 -4.04
N VAL A 90 3.05 -10.89 -2.97
CA VAL A 90 2.45 -9.93 -2.04
C VAL A 90 3.22 -8.63 -2.12
N LEU A 91 2.58 -7.55 -2.59
CA LEU A 91 3.13 -6.21 -2.61
C LEU A 91 2.71 -5.46 -1.35
N ASP A 92 3.67 -5.09 -0.50
CA ASP A 92 3.42 -4.53 0.82
C ASP A 92 3.94 -3.09 0.98
N PHE A 93 3.12 -2.26 1.65
CA PHE A 93 3.44 -0.86 1.93
C PHE A 93 3.39 -0.54 3.43
N HIS A 94 4.51 -0.03 3.94
CA HIS A 94 4.64 0.33 5.34
C HIS A 94 3.82 1.54 5.77
N GLY A 95 3.50 1.59 7.07
CA GLY A 95 2.87 2.75 7.70
C GLY A 95 3.87 3.85 8.09
N GLY A 96 3.40 4.86 8.84
CA GLY A 96 4.25 5.96 9.29
C GLY A 96 3.91 7.33 8.72
N GLY A 97 2.66 7.54 8.29
CA GLY A 97 2.13 8.86 7.95
C GLY A 97 2.87 9.59 6.82
N PHE A 98 3.54 8.84 5.93
CA PHE A 98 4.39 9.36 4.86
C PHE A 98 5.58 10.23 5.30
N ILE A 99 5.94 10.21 6.59
CA ILE A 99 7.04 11.02 7.14
C ILE A 99 8.01 10.18 8.00
N MET A 100 7.66 8.93 8.27
CA MET A 100 8.45 7.96 9.03
C MET A 100 8.10 6.52 8.61
N GLY A 101 8.66 5.55 9.33
CA GLY A 101 8.41 4.13 9.12
C GLY A 101 9.40 3.50 8.14
N SER A 102 9.48 2.17 8.18
CA SER A 102 10.39 1.36 7.37
C SER A 102 9.74 0.02 7.04
N PRO A 103 10.05 -0.58 5.87
CA PRO A 103 9.69 -1.98 5.59
C PRO A 103 10.11 -2.96 6.70
N LEU A 104 11.20 -2.64 7.41
CA LEU A 104 11.72 -3.48 8.51
C LEU A 104 10.78 -3.56 9.71
N GLU A 105 9.94 -2.55 9.94
CA GLU A 105 8.93 -2.59 11.02
C GLU A 105 7.84 -3.63 10.75
N GLN A 106 7.65 -4.00 9.48
CA GLN A 106 6.72 -5.04 9.05
C GLN A 106 7.40 -6.34 8.66
N ALA A 107 8.71 -6.47 8.86
CA ALA A 107 9.41 -7.70 8.50
C ALA A 107 8.80 -8.98 9.10
N PRO A 108 8.28 -9.00 10.36
CA PRO A 108 7.56 -10.16 10.87
C PRO A 108 6.30 -10.51 10.07
N TYR A 109 5.55 -9.50 9.61
CA TYR A 109 4.38 -9.68 8.76
C TYR A 109 4.80 -10.21 7.38
N GLY A 110 5.81 -9.59 6.73
CA GLY A 110 6.31 -10.03 5.43
C GLY A 110 6.87 -11.46 5.47
N ALA A 111 7.63 -11.82 6.51
CA ALA A 111 8.13 -13.17 6.72
C ALA A 111 6.99 -14.19 6.92
N MET A 112 5.95 -13.83 7.68
CA MET A 112 4.77 -14.66 7.85
C MET A 112 4.03 -14.87 6.52
N MET A 113 3.69 -13.79 5.81
CA MET A 113 2.99 -13.88 4.52
C MET A 113 3.78 -14.74 3.52
N SER A 114 5.10 -14.55 3.45
CA SER A 114 5.95 -15.34 2.54
C SER A 114 5.92 -16.83 2.89
N ARG A 115 6.12 -17.17 4.17
CA ARG A 115 6.18 -18.56 4.63
C ARG A 115 4.84 -19.29 4.53
N GLU A 116 3.75 -18.65 4.93
CA GLU A 116 2.44 -19.29 5.06
C GLU A 116 1.64 -19.34 3.75
N LEU A 117 2.00 -18.49 2.77
CA LEU A 117 1.38 -18.46 1.43
C LEU A 117 2.29 -19.03 0.34
N GLY A 118 3.57 -19.29 0.62
CA GLY A 118 4.54 -19.67 -0.41
C GLY A 118 4.73 -18.56 -1.44
N ALA A 119 4.60 -17.30 -1.01
CA ALA A 119 4.60 -16.13 -1.87
C ALA A 119 5.90 -15.32 -1.73
N VAL A 120 6.33 -14.70 -2.82
CA VAL A 120 7.35 -13.65 -2.76
C VAL A 120 6.70 -12.38 -2.22
N VAL A 121 7.23 -11.86 -1.12
CA VAL A 121 6.74 -10.60 -0.53
C VAL A 121 7.70 -9.49 -0.88
N ILE A 122 7.21 -8.40 -1.47
CA ILE A 122 7.97 -7.22 -1.84
C ILE A 122 7.47 -6.06 -1.00
N SER A 123 8.25 -5.67 0.01
CA SER A 123 7.92 -4.51 0.86
C SER A 123 8.70 -3.28 0.40
N VAL A 124 7.99 -2.22 0.05
CA VAL A 124 8.55 -1.06 -0.68
C VAL A 124 9.05 0.01 0.27
N SER A 125 10.34 0.38 0.18
CA SER A 125 10.91 1.52 0.89
C SER A 125 10.63 2.82 0.13
N TYR A 126 9.36 3.16 0.03
CA TYR A 126 8.90 4.30 -0.76
C TYR A 126 9.41 5.64 -0.18
N ARG A 127 9.49 6.65 -1.04
CA ARG A 127 9.93 8.00 -0.69
C ARG A 127 8.96 8.69 0.26
N ILE A 128 9.50 9.31 1.30
CA ILE A 128 8.75 9.98 2.36
C ILE A 128 9.14 11.45 2.52
N GLY A 129 8.26 12.21 3.15
CA GLY A 129 8.53 13.58 3.58
C GLY A 129 9.58 13.63 4.71
N PRO A 130 10.20 14.80 4.93
CA PRO A 130 10.01 16.04 4.21
C PRO A 130 10.73 16.10 2.85
N PHE A 131 11.61 15.13 2.56
CA PHE A 131 12.49 15.14 1.39
C PHE A 131 11.76 14.92 0.07
N HIS A 132 10.70 14.12 0.10
CA HIS A 132 9.88 13.84 -1.06
C HIS A 132 8.42 14.07 -0.70
N GLN A 133 7.79 15.02 -1.39
CA GLN A 133 6.39 15.38 -1.19
C GLN A 133 5.47 14.48 -2.01
N PHE A 134 4.19 14.50 -1.68
CA PHE A 134 3.15 13.88 -2.49
C PHE A 134 3.26 14.32 -3.98
N PRO A 135 3.09 13.38 -4.95
CA PRO A 135 2.71 11.97 -4.85
C PRO A 135 3.90 11.00 -4.98
N ALA A 136 5.11 11.35 -4.50
CA ALA A 136 6.31 10.53 -4.70
C ALA A 136 6.16 9.07 -4.24
N ALA A 137 5.52 8.84 -3.09
CA ALA A 137 5.28 7.49 -2.57
C ALA A 137 4.38 6.65 -3.49
N ILE A 138 3.36 7.28 -4.11
CA ILE A 138 2.43 6.61 -5.02
C ILE A 138 3.15 6.26 -6.33
N HIS A 139 3.98 7.18 -6.84
CA HIS A 139 4.81 6.89 -8.01
C HIS A 139 5.79 5.73 -7.78
N ASP A 140 6.35 5.61 -6.57
CA ASP A 140 7.23 4.48 -6.24
C ASP A 140 6.46 3.17 -6.20
N ALA A 141 5.25 3.18 -5.63
CA ALA A 141 4.38 2.02 -5.61
C ALA A 141 3.98 1.54 -7.01
N GLU A 142 3.66 2.48 -7.90
CA GLU A 142 3.37 2.20 -9.30
C GLU A 142 4.54 1.61 -10.06
N ASP A 143 5.75 2.17 -9.88
CA ASP A 143 6.94 1.68 -10.57
C ASP A 143 7.26 0.24 -10.13
N VAL A 144 7.10 -0.08 -8.84
CA VAL A 144 7.25 -1.45 -8.33
C VAL A 144 6.16 -2.38 -8.86
N LEU A 145 4.89 -1.94 -8.82
CA LEU A 145 3.77 -2.73 -9.37
C LEU A 145 3.97 -3.01 -10.87
N SER A 146 4.39 -2.00 -11.64
CA SER A 146 4.72 -2.17 -13.06
C SER A 146 5.83 -3.19 -13.28
N ALA A 147 6.87 -3.21 -12.44
CA ALA A 147 7.95 -4.20 -12.54
C ALA A 147 7.47 -5.64 -12.24
N ILE A 148 6.52 -5.79 -11.31
CA ILE A 148 5.87 -7.07 -11.01
C ILE A 148 5.05 -7.54 -12.23
N LEU A 149 4.24 -6.65 -12.80
CA LEU A 149 3.37 -6.95 -13.95
C LEU A 149 4.11 -7.18 -15.27
N ASP A 150 5.35 -6.68 -15.41
CA ASP A 150 6.20 -6.85 -16.59
C ASP A 150 6.78 -8.27 -16.69
N THR A 151 5.93 -9.24 -17.05
CA THR A 151 6.32 -10.66 -17.21
C THR A 151 7.29 -10.91 -18.35
N ASP A 152 7.30 -10.03 -19.35
CA ASP A 152 8.10 -10.17 -20.56
C ASP A 152 9.51 -9.56 -20.41
N GLU A 153 9.83 -9.02 -19.22
CA GLU A 153 11.12 -8.40 -18.89
C GLU A 153 11.53 -7.26 -19.83
N ILE A 154 10.53 -6.54 -20.36
CA ILE A 154 10.74 -5.44 -21.31
C ILE A 154 11.40 -4.26 -20.60
N SER A 155 10.98 -3.99 -19.37
CA SER A 155 11.53 -2.91 -18.56
C SER A 155 12.80 -3.35 -17.83
N LYS A 156 13.73 -2.40 -17.68
CA LYS A 156 14.94 -2.60 -16.86
C LYS A 156 14.60 -3.02 -15.42
N ALA A 157 13.50 -2.50 -14.88
CA ALA A 157 13.04 -2.81 -13.53
C ALA A 157 12.53 -4.25 -13.42
N GLY A 158 11.66 -4.69 -14.34
CA GLY A 158 11.12 -6.05 -14.39
C GLY A 158 12.22 -7.11 -14.55
N LYS A 159 13.22 -6.84 -15.41
CA LYS A 159 14.40 -7.70 -15.58
C LYS A 159 15.25 -7.81 -14.31
N ILE A 160 15.59 -6.69 -13.67
CA ILE A 160 16.41 -6.70 -12.44
C ILE A 160 15.68 -7.42 -11.30
N LEU A 161 14.37 -7.17 -11.16
CA LEU A 161 13.55 -7.81 -10.14
C LEU A 161 13.63 -9.34 -10.22
N ARG A 162 13.37 -9.90 -11.40
CA ARG A 162 13.40 -11.35 -11.64
C ARG A 162 14.80 -11.94 -11.51
N THR A 163 15.80 -11.28 -12.11
CA THR A 163 17.20 -11.73 -12.04
C THR A 163 17.70 -11.84 -10.60
N GLU A 164 17.43 -10.83 -9.77
CA GLU A 164 17.90 -10.83 -8.38
C GLU A 164 17.14 -11.82 -7.49
N ILE A 165 15.84 -12.05 -7.76
CA ILE A 165 15.05 -13.07 -7.05
C ILE A 165 15.57 -14.47 -7.37
N GLN A 166 15.80 -14.78 -8.65
CA GLN A 166 16.38 -16.05 -9.08
C GLN A 166 17.77 -16.24 -8.45
N ARG A 167 18.65 -15.22 -8.55
CA ARG A 167 20.00 -15.26 -7.96
C ARG A 167 19.96 -15.55 -6.45
N TYR A 168 19.04 -14.92 -5.71
CA TYR A 168 18.89 -15.17 -4.28
C TYR A 168 18.37 -16.57 -3.99
N PHE A 169 17.39 -17.05 -4.77
CA PHE A 169 16.85 -18.40 -4.65
C PHE A 169 17.94 -19.48 -4.85
N ASP A 170 18.76 -19.35 -5.90
CA ASP A 170 19.89 -20.25 -6.18
C ASP A 170 20.91 -20.27 -5.04
N MET A 171 21.23 -19.09 -4.50
CA MET A 171 22.16 -18.95 -3.38
C MET A 171 21.67 -19.71 -2.14
N VAL A 172 20.41 -19.51 -1.75
CA VAL A 172 19.80 -20.19 -0.58
C VAL A 172 19.75 -21.71 -0.78
N GLN A 173 19.38 -22.17 -1.97
CA GLN A 173 19.39 -23.60 -2.34
C GLN A 173 20.80 -24.21 -2.23
N SER A 174 21.83 -23.47 -2.65
CA SER A 174 23.22 -23.95 -2.62
C SER A 174 23.76 -24.08 -1.19
N ASP A 175 23.43 -23.15 -0.30
CA ASP A 175 23.82 -23.19 1.12
C ASP A 175 23.19 -24.38 1.85
N GLU A 176 21.92 -24.68 1.57
CA GLU A 176 21.22 -25.85 2.14
C GLU A 176 21.85 -27.18 1.68
N ARG A 177 22.30 -27.26 0.42
CA ARG A 177 22.98 -28.45 -0.13
C ARG A 177 24.42 -28.61 0.40
N GLY A 178 25.13 -27.50 0.65
CA GLY A 178 26.50 -27.48 1.18
C GLY A 178 26.61 -27.81 2.68
N GLY A 179 25.57 -27.53 3.45
CA GLY A 179 25.46 -27.82 4.89
C GLY A 179 25.23 -29.31 5.22
N LYS A 180 26.25 -30.17 5.04
CA LYS A 180 26.17 -31.62 5.31
C LYS A 180 25.56 -32.02 6.69
N LYS A 181 24.53 -32.87 6.64
CA LYS A 181 24.29 -34.05 7.52
C LYS A 181 24.05 -33.85 9.04
N LYS A 182 23.22 -32.92 9.51
CA LYS A 182 22.82 -32.89 10.95
C LYS A 182 21.32 -32.83 11.31
N LYS A 183 20.38 -32.93 10.37
CA LYS A 183 18.96 -33.21 10.72
C LYS A 183 18.39 -34.30 9.81
N LYS A 184 18.38 -35.55 10.30
CA LYS A 184 17.48 -36.60 9.78
C LYS A 184 16.05 -36.19 10.14
N HIS A 185 15.14 -36.22 9.17
CA HIS A 185 13.69 -35.91 9.22
C HIS A 185 13.24 -34.49 8.84
N GLN A 186 13.74 -33.93 7.75
CA GLN A 186 12.94 -32.99 6.97
C GLN A 186 13.21 -33.24 5.49
N ILE A 187 12.24 -33.84 4.80
CA ILE A 187 12.24 -33.97 3.34
C ILE A 187 12.26 -32.55 2.80
N THR A 188 13.34 -32.15 2.14
CA THR A 188 13.51 -30.84 1.50
C THR A 188 12.49 -30.74 0.37
N ARG A 189 11.41 -29.98 0.60
CA ARG A 189 10.23 -29.83 -0.30
C ARG A 189 10.53 -29.01 -1.58
N THR A 190 11.81 -28.89 -1.94
CA THR A 190 12.37 -28.04 -3.00
C THR A 190 13.29 -28.79 -3.97
N GLU A 191 13.46 -30.11 -3.80
CA GLU A 191 14.23 -30.93 -4.74
C GLU A 191 13.57 -30.93 -6.13
N GLY A 192 14.33 -30.57 -7.16
CA GLY A 192 13.86 -30.50 -8.55
C GLY A 192 13.23 -29.17 -8.97
N ILE A 193 13.39 -28.09 -8.18
CA ILE A 193 13.04 -26.72 -8.59
C ILE A 193 14.31 -26.01 -9.05
N ASP A 194 14.35 -25.65 -10.32
CA ASP A 194 15.48 -24.96 -10.96
C ASP A 194 15.19 -23.47 -11.17
N THR A 195 13.92 -23.08 -11.36
CA THR A 195 13.54 -21.70 -11.68
C THR A 195 12.40 -21.22 -10.79
N ILE A 196 12.47 -19.97 -10.35
CA ILE A 196 11.40 -19.28 -9.61
C ILE A 196 10.85 -18.12 -10.44
N THR A 197 9.56 -18.16 -10.74
CA THR A 197 8.91 -17.17 -11.62
C THR A 197 7.75 -16.49 -10.90
N LEU A 198 7.73 -15.16 -10.89
CA LEU A 198 6.64 -14.41 -10.29
C LEU A 198 5.35 -14.61 -11.09
N ASP A 199 4.27 -14.94 -10.39
CA ASP A 199 2.92 -15.09 -10.94
C ASP A 199 2.06 -13.87 -10.56
N PRO A 200 1.99 -12.82 -11.40
CA PRO A 200 1.18 -11.64 -11.13
C PRO A 200 -0.33 -11.92 -11.17
N THR A 201 -0.77 -13.10 -11.65
CA THR A 201 -2.18 -13.48 -11.57
C THR A 201 -2.61 -13.79 -10.14
N ARG A 202 -1.68 -14.23 -9.29
CA ARG A 202 -1.85 -14.40 -7.83
C ARG A 202 -1.13 -13.29 -7.07
N LEU A 203 -1.50 -12.05 -7.39
CA LEU A 203 -1.06 -10.87 -6.67
C LEU A 203 -1.98 -10.62 -5.46
N ALA A 204 -1.41 -10.19 -4.34
CA ALA A 204 -2.12 -9.52 -3.25
C ALA A 204 -1.41 -8.19 -2.95
N ILE A 205 -2.17 -7.16 -2.55
CA ILE A 205 -1.62 -5.86 -2.18
C ILE A 205 -1.99 -5.56 -0.74
N SER A 206 -1.01 -5.28 0.11
CA SER A 206 -1.20 -4.94 1.52
C SER A 206 -0.66 -3.56 1.87
N GLY A 207 -1.29 -2.92 2.85
CA GLY A 207 -0.80 -1.65 3.35
C GLY A 207 -1.33 -1.29 4.73
N PHE A 208 -0.47 -0.63 5.52
CA PHE A 208 -0.76 -0.26 6.90
C PHE A 208 -0.78 1.26 7.06
N SER A 209 -1.82 1.85 7.64
CA SER A 209 -1.92 3.31 7.84
C SER A 209 -1.73 4.09 6.53
N ALA A 210 -0.66 4.89 6.41
CA ALA A 210 -0.27 5.53 5.15
C ALA A 210 0.01 4.54 4.01
N GLY A 211 0.52 3.34 4.30
CA GLY A 211 0.68 2.29 3.31
C GLY A 211 -0.66 1.75 2.80
N GLY A 212 -1.70 1.72 3.64
CA GLY A 212 -3.05 1.33 3.22
C GLY A 212 -3.67 2.33 2.23
N ASN A 213 -3.32 3.61 2.37
CA ASN A 213 -3.64 4.64 1.38
C ASN A 213 -2.95 4.36 0.03
N ILE A 214 -1.67 3.99 0.04
CA ILE A 214 -0.93 3.60 -1.17
C ILE A 214 -1.53 2.34 -1.81
N ALA A 215 -1.80 1.31 -1.00
CA ALA A 215 -2.38 0.05 -1.46
C ALA A 215 -3.71 0.28 -2.20
N LEU A 216 -4.61 1.07 -1.61
CA LEU A 216 -5.90 1.39 -2.23
C LEU A 216 -5.74 2.21 -3.53
N ASN A 217 -4.73 3.09 -3.61
CA ASN A 217 -4.41 3.82 -4.85
C ASN A 217 -4.05 2.87 -6.01
N MET A 218 -3.41 1.73 -5.75
CA MET A 218 -3.04 0.78 -6.81
C MET A 218 -4.28 0.14 -7.47
N ALA A 219 -5.36 -0.04 -6.69
CA ALA A 219 -6.59 -0.70 -7.10
C ALA A 219 -7.69 0.25 -7.59
N MET A 220 -7.39 1.54 -7.81
CA MET A 220 -8.37 2.51 -8.29
C MET A 220 -7.92 3.25 -9.54
N SER A 221 -8.90 3.70 -10.31
CA SER A 221 -8.72 4.75 -11.31
C SER A 221 -9.29 6.05 -10.77
N ILE A 222 -8.68 7.17 -11.12
CA ILE A 222 -9.14 8.50 -10.71
C ILE A 222 -9.57 9.24 -11.97
N PRO A 223 -10.85 9.63 -12.10
CA PRO A 223 -11.30 10.44 -13.22
C PRO A 223 -10.68 11.85 -13.15
N PRO A 224 -10.73 12.61 -14.25
CA PRO A 224 -10.29 14.00 -14.26
C PRO A 224 -10.95 14.79 -13.12
N CYS A 225 -10.13 15.43 -12.29
CA CYS A 225 -10.54 16.26 -11.17
C CYS A 225 -10.36 17.75 -11.47
N ALA A 226 -10.66 18.18 -12.70
CA ALA A 226 -10.53 19.57 -13.16
C ALA A 226 -11.28 20.58 -12.27
N GLN A 227 -12.35 20.13 -11.61
CA GLN A 227 -13.12 20.93 -10.62
C GLN A 227 -12.32 21.32 -9.38
N MET A 228 -11.17 20.67 -9.12
CA MET A 228 -10.26 21.01 -8.03
C MET A 228 -9.24 22.10 -8.40
N LEU A 229 -9.20 22.53 -9.67
CA LEU A 229 -8.40 23.67 -10.07
C LEU A 229 -9.02 24.96 -9.51
N PRO A 230 -8.23 25.87 -8.92
CA PRO A 230 -8.74 27.19 -8.58
C PRO A 230 -9.28 27.86 -9.86
N THR A 231 -10.55 28.26 -9.84
CA THR A 231 -11.12 29.14 -10.86
C THR A 231 -10.42 30.49 -10.75
N SER A 232 -9.30 30.67 -11.45
CA SER A 232 -8.78 32.01 -11.68
C SER A 232 -9.74 32.70 -12.63
N PRO A 233 -10.30 33.88 -12.32
CA PRO A 233 -10.96 34.69 -13.33
C PRO A 233 -9.91 34.99 -14.40
N THR A 234 -10.19 34.62 -15.63
CA THR A 234 -9.39 34.97 -16.80
C THR A 234 -9.38 36.49 -16.96
N LEU A 235 -8.39 37.16 -16.37
CA LEU A 235 -7.92 38.44 -16.86
C LEU A 235 -6.81 38.14 -17.86
N SER A 236 -7.18 38.15 -19.14
CA SER A 236 -6.23 38.27 -20.24
C SER A 236 -5.43 39.57 -20.00
N PRO A 237 -4.09 39.53 -19.92
CA PRO A 237 -3.32 40.76 -19.78
C PRO A 237 -3.36 41.50 -21.13
N ASP A 238 -3.93 42.69 -21.12
CA ASP A 238 -3.75 43.68 -22.17
C ASP A 238 -2.26 44.08 -22.17
N PRO A 239 -1.52 43.89 -23.28
CA PRO A 239 -0.10 44.19 -23.34
C PRO A 239 0.24 45.69 -23.34
N SER A 240 -0.74 46.58 -23.19
CA SER A 240 -0.56 48.04 -23.33
C SER A 240 -0.69 48.88 -22.06
N ASP A 241 -0.88 48.29 -20.87
CA ASP A 241 -1.01 49.05 -19.61
C ASP A 241 0.29 49.05 -18.77
N PRO A 242 1.01 50.19 -18.66
CA PRO A 242 2.25 50.29 -17.89
C PRO A 242 2.02 50.48 -16.38
N SER A 243 0.79 50.39 -15.87
CA SER A 243 0.44 50.77 -14.50
C SER A 243 0.13 49.62 -13.51
N ILE A 244 0.32 48.36 -13.89
CA ILE A 244 0.10 47.23 -12.96
C ILE A 244 1.34 47.04 -12.08
N ASP A 245 1.22 47.55 -10.86
CA ASP A 245 2.08 47.28 -9.71
C ASP A 245 2.44 45.79 -9.61
N ARG A 246 3.71 45.49 -9.28
CA ARG A 246 4.27 44.14 -9.11
C ARG A 246 3.72 43.50 -7.83
N SER A 247 2.42 43.35 -7.78
CA SER A 247 1.72 42.67 -6.70
C SER A 247 1.97 41.18 -6.83
N ILE A 248 2.89 40.71 -5.96
CA ILE A 248 2.99 39.37 -5.37
C ILE A 248 2.43 38.26 -6.27
N ASN A 249 3.34 37.59 -6.98
CA ASN A 249 3.01 36.37 -7.71
C ASN A 249 2.40 35.36 -6.72
N PRO A 250 1.37 34.56 -7.05
CA PRO A 250 0.90 33.50 -6.16
C PRO A 250 2.04 32.56 -5.69
N ALA A 251 3.14 32.46 -6.44
CA ALA A 251 4.39 31.82 -6.02
C ALA A 251 5.03 32.45 -4.77
N ASP A 252 4.82 33.74 -4.51
CA ASP A 252 5.34 34.51 -3.38
C ASP A 252 4.46 34.38 -2.11
N THR A 253 3.31 33.69 -2.19
CA THR A 253 2.48 33.34 -1.02
C THR A 253 2.85 32.02 -0.35
N PHE A 254 3.86 31.31 -0.87
CA PHE A 254 4.45 30.15 -0.20
C PHE A 254 5.46 30.60 0.85
N SER A 255 5.45 29.97 2.03
CA SER A 255 6.46 30.23 3.05
C SER A 255 7.86 30.07 2.43
N PRO A 256 8.79 31.03 2.61
CA PRO A 256 10.15 30.96 2.06
C PRO A 256 10.99 29.78 2.61
N LEU A 257 10.43 29.00 3.53
CA LEU A 257 10.98 27.78 4.10
C LEU A 257 10.52 26.50 3.37
N LEU A 258 9.64 26.61 2.38
CA LEU A 258 9.19 25.47 1.57
C LEU A 258 10.21 25.18 0.45
N PRO A 259 10.48 23.91 0.12
CA PRO A 259 11.29 23.59 -1.04
C PRO A 259 10.61 24.14 -2.30
N PRO A 260 11.37 24.47 -3.35
CA PRO A 260 10.77 24.86 -4.62
C PRO A 260 9.80 23.74 -5.06
N PRO A 261 8.58 24.08 -5.50
CA PRO A 261 7.62 23.09 -5.95
C PRO A 261 8.26 22.25 -7.06
N ARG A 262 8.19 20.92 -6.94
CA ARG A 262 8.61 20.02 -8.02
C ARG A 262 7.85 20.40 -9.30
N ALA A 263 8.49 20.26 -10.46
CA ALA A 263 7.79 20.43 -11.72
C ALA A 263 6.61 19.43 -11.82
N PRO A 264 5.39 19.91 -12.13
CA PRO A 264 4.26 19.03 -12.38
C PRO A 264 4.57 18.12 -13.58
N THR A 265 4.28 16.85 -13.45
CA THR A 265 4.33 15.85 -14.52
C THR A 265 2.95 15.70 -15.14
N LYS A 266 2.84 15.01 -16.29
CA LYS A 266 1.55 14.72 -16.91
C LYS A 266 0.58 14.00 -15.94
N LEU A 267 1.11 13.14 -15.08
CA LEU A 267 0.36 12.45 -14.04
C LEU A 267 -0.17 13.41 -12.95
N ASP A 268 0.41 14.59 -12.82
CA ASP A 268 -0.08 15.61 -11.89
C ASP A 268 -1.11 16.55 -12.51
N ASP A 269 -1.46 16.36 -13.78
CA ASP A 269 -2.49 17.15 -14.43
C ASP A 269 -3.87 16.70 -13.93
N PRO A 270 -4.57 17.52 -13.13
CA PRO A 270 -5.91 17.18 -12.66
C PRO A 270 -6.93 17.11 -13.80
N LYS A 271 -6.58 17.52 -15.02
CA LYS A 271 -7.45 17.40 -16.20
C LYS A 271 -7.35 16.04 -16.88
N GLU A 272 -6.32 15.25 -16.60
CA GLU A 272 -6.15 13.93 -17.17
C GLU A 272 -6.66 12.87 -16.18
N PRO A 273 -7.29 11.78 -16.67
CA PRO A 273 -7.55 10.63 -15.83
C PRO A 273 -6.22 9.99 -15.42
N TRP A 274 -6.22 9.34 -14.27
CA TRP A 274 -5.12 8.48 -13.87
C TRP A 274 -5.65 7.10 -13.59
N HIS A 275 -5.32 6.20 -14.49
CA HIS A 275 -5.79 4.83 -14.49
C HIS A 275 -4.99 3.95 -13.53
N SER A 276 -5.64 2.93 -12.99
CA SER A 276 -4.93 1.82 -12.34
C SER A 276 -4.01 1.13 -13.35
N LEU A 277 -2.83 0.69 -12.88
CA LEU A 277 -1.92 -0.14 -13.68
C LEU A 277 -2.37 -1.60 -13.77
N LEU A 278 -3.31 -2.02 -12.91
CA LEU A 278 -3.79 -3.39 -12.91
C LEU A 278 -4.61 -3.68 -14.17
N PRO A 279 -4.46 -4.88 -14.75
CA PRO A 279 -5.30 -5.30 -15.86
C PRO A 279 -6.78 -5.22 -15.49
N PRO A 280 -7.67 -4.84 -16.42
CA PRO A 280 -9.09 -4.80 -16.16
C PRO A 280 -9.63 -6.21 -15.87
N PRO A 281 -10.75 -6.36 -15.13
CA PRO A 281 -11.30 -7.67 -14.77
C PRO A 281 -11.64 -8.55 -15.98
N GLN A 282 -11.94 -7.94 -17.14
CA GLN A 282 -12.17 -8.66 -18.40
C GLN A 282 -10.93 -9.42 -18.88
N ALA A 283 -9.73 -8.86 -18.64
CA ALA A 283 -8.46 -9.49 -18.99
C ALA A 283 -7.97 -10.41 -17.88
N GLN A 284 -8.21 -10.04 -16.61
CA GLN A 284 -7.78 -10.81 -15.44
C GLN A 284 -8.93 -10.89 -14.41
N PRO A 285 -9.85 -11.85 -14.55
CA PRO A 285 -11.04 -11.95 -13.69
C PRO A 285 -10.74 -12.46 -12.29
N ARG A 286 -9.58 -13.12 -12.09
CA ARG A 286 -9.14 -13.62 -10.80
C ARG A 286 -9.15 -12.51 -9.74
N MET A 287 -9.63 -12.84 -8.53
CA MET A 287 -9.75 -11.86 -7.47
C MET A 287 -8.37 -11.39 -6.98
N LEU A 288 -8.27 -10.09 -6.70
CA LEU A 288 -7.11 -9.40 -6.15
C LEU A 288 -7.35 -9.12 -4.66
N PRO A 289 -6.74 -9.86 -3.73
CA PRO A 289 -6.83 -9.53 -2.31
C PRO A 289 -6.17 -8.16 -2.04
N LEU A 290 -6.97 -7.23 -1.50
CA LEU A 290 -6.54 -5.90 -1.09
C LEU A 290 -6.66 -5.79 0.43
N LEU A 291 -5.52 -5.85 1.11
CA LEU A 291 -5.42 -5.94 2.57
C LEU A 291 -5.13 -4.56 3.17
N LEU A 292 -6.14 -3.93 3.77
CA LEU A 292 -6.08 -2.57 4.27
C LEU A 292 -6.10 -2.54 5.80
N PHE A 293 -4.93 -2.34 6.41
CA PHE A 293 -4.82 -2.20 7.85
C PHE A 293 -4.90 -0.73 8.24
N TYR A 294 -6.02 -0.35 8.87
CA TYR A 294 -6.30 1.00 9.38
C TYR A 294 -5.88 2.11 8.41
N PRO A 295 -6.35 2.09 7.14
CA PRO A 295 -5.85 2.95 6.08
C PRO A 295 -6.14 4.43 6.34
N SER A 296 -5.23 5.30 5.91
CA SER A 296 -5.46 6.75 5.91
C SER A 296 -6.31 7.17 4.71
N LEU A 297 -7.64 7.12 4.83
CA LEU A 297 -8.56 7.34 3.70
C LEU A 297 -8.89 8.80 3.39
N ASP A 298 -8.88 9.69 4.39
CA ASP A 298 -9.16 11.12 4.19
C ASP A 298 -8.13 12.00 4.94
N ALA A 299 -7.31 12.68 4.15
CA ALA A 299 -6.23 13.54 4.61
C ALA A 299 -6.65 15.01 4.81
N ARG A 300 -7.91 15.39 4.58
CA ARG A 300 -8.39 16.78 4.72
C ARG A 300 -8.18 17.32 6.14
N LEU A 301 -8.41 16.47 7.14
CA LEU A 301 -8.19 16.76 8.56
C LEU A 301 -6.88 16.14 9.05
N LEU A 302 -6.10 16.93 9.80
CA LEU A 302 -4.91 16.49 10.51
C LEU A 302 -5.28 15.61 11.72
N PRO A 303 -4.35 14.77 12.21
CA PRO A 303 -4.64 13.86 13.32
C PRO A 303 -5.25 14.50 14.58
N HIS A 304 -4.87 15.73 14.92
CA HIS A 304 -5.42 16.46 16.08
C HIS A 304 -6.76 17.16 15.80
N GLU A 305 -7.13 17.32 14.52
CA GLU A 305 -8.40 17.90 14.08
C GLU A 305 -9.49 16.83 13.93
N ARG A 306 -9.11 15.55 13.91
CA ARG A 306 -10.03 14.43 13.72
C ARG A 306 -10.83 14.11 14.98
N PRO A 307 -12.12 13.79 14.84
CA PRO A 307 -12.90 13.30 15.95
C PRO A 307 -12.39 11.92 16.39
N MET A 308 -12.15 11.74 17.69
CA MET A 308 -11.85 10.41 18.26
C MET A 308 -13.08 9.88 18.97
N LYS A 309 -13.88 9.10 18.23
CA LYS A 309 -15.00 8.34 18.77
C LYS A 309 -14.73 6.84 18.56
N PRO A 310 -14.92 5.99 19.57
CA PRO A 310 -14.67 4.55 19.46
C PRO A 310 -15.69 3.88 18.52
N LEU A 311 -15.25 2.91 17.73
CA LEU A 311 -16.13 2.07 16.89
C LEU A 311 -16.95 1.10 17.75
N PRO A 312 -18.20 0.75 17.37
CA PRO A 312 -18.92 1.14 16.17
C PRO A 312 -19.76 2.41 16.40
N ASN A 313 -19.62 3.06 17.55
CA ASN A 313 -20.43 4.22 17.96
C ASN A 313 -19.86 5.55 17.46
N ALA A 314 -18.99 5.50 16.44
CA ALA A 314 -18.31 6.66 15.89
C ALA A 314 -19.28 7.71 15.31
N LEU A 315 -20.46 7.27 14.85
CA LEU A 315 -21.45 8.10 14.16
C LEU A 315 -22.81 8.24 14.89
N LYS A 316 -22.90 7.97 16.21
CA LYS A 316 -24.17 8.21 16.93
C LYS A 316 -24.54 9.71 16.93
N GLY A 317 -25.65 10.06 16.28
CA GLY A 317 -26.18 11.43 16.23
C GLY A 317 -26.53 12.03 17.59
N ASP A 318 -26.75 11.18 18.60
CA ASP A 318 -27.08 11.58 19.96
C ASP A 318 -25.86 11.92 20.84
N ASP A 319 -24.64 11.66 20.34
CA ASP A 319 -23.41 11.98 21.08
C ASP A 319 -23.09 13.49 20.99
N LYS A 320 -23.69 14.24 21.92
CA LYS A 320 -23.53 15.70 22.08
C LYS A 320 -22.33 16.08 22.97
N LYS A 321 -21.48 15.13 23.38
CA LYS A 321 -20.35 15.44 24.26
C LYS A 321 -19.30 16.27 23.51
N PRO A 322 -18.96 17.48 23.98
CA PRO A 322 -17.93 18.29 23.33
C PRO A 322 -16.57 17.58 23.43
N GLN A 323 -15.91 17.38 22.29
CA GLN A 323 -14.56 16.81 22.28
C GLN A 323 -13.53 17.85 22.71
N LYS A 324 -12.61 17.43 23.58
CA LYS A 324 -11.47 18.27 23.95
C LYS A 324 -10.54 18.43 22.76
N GLN A 325 -10.24 19.67 22.40
CA GLN A 325 -9.26 19.99 21.36
C GLN A 325 -7.90 19.40 21.74
N LYS A 326 -7.28 18.65 20.82
CA LYS A 326 -5.98 18.02 21.04
C LYS A 326 -4.86 18.93 20.61
N MET A 327 -3.76 18.90 21.36
CA MET A 327 -2.54 19.55 20.94
C MET A 327 -1.96 18.83 19.70
N PRO A 328 -1.36 19.58 18.75
CA PRO A 328 -0.77 18.99 17.55
C PRO A 328 0.43 18.11 17.90
N GLY A 329 0.30 16.81 17.65
CA GLY A 329 1.38 15.83 17.78
C GLY A 329 2.37 15.88 16.61
N LEU A 330 3.39 15.01 16.66
CA LEU A 330 4.46 14.92 15.65
C LEU A 330 3.95 14.85 14.21
N PHE A 331 2.98 13.97 13.93
CA PHE A 331 2.36 13.84 12.61
C PHE A 331 1.59 15.07 12.16
N SER A 332 1.03 15.84 13.10
CA SER A 332 0.34 17.09 12.77
C SER A 332 1.32 18.21 12.43
N ILE A 333 2.49 18.21 13.07
CA ILE A 333 3.56 19.18 12.82
C ILE A 333 4.29 18.86 11.51
N MET A 334 4.61 17.58 11.28
CA MET A 334 5.43 17.16 10.14
C MET A 334 4.64 16.73 8.91
N GLY A 335 3.37 16.31 9.05
CA GLY A 335 2.51 15.93 7.93
C GLY A 335 2.43 16.96 6.79
N PRO A 336 2.32 18.28 7.08
CA PRO A 336 2.34 19.32 6.05
C PRO A 336 3.61 19.37 5.18
N THR A 337 4.73 18.80 5.67
CA THR A 337 5.98 18.73 4.89
C THR A 337 5.89 17.71 3.75
N TYR A 338 5.08 16.66 3.91
CA TYR A 338 4.78 15.68 2.85
C TYR A 338 3.58 16.09 2.01
N LEU A 339 2.48 16.47 2.66
CA LEU A 339 1.19 16.78 2.02
C LEU A 339 0.71 18.19 2.38
N PRO A 340 0.97 19.19 1.53
CA PRO A 340 0.49 20.56 1.70
C PRO A 340 -1.04 20.63 1.77
N LYS A 341 -1.58 21.59 2.53
CA LYS A 341 -3.03 21.76 2.76
C LYS A 341 -3.87 21.73 1.47
N LYS A 342 -3.39 22.43 0.43
CA LYS A 342 -4.04 22.52 -0.89
C LYS A 342 -4.21 21.17 -1.61
N LEU A 343 -3.37 20.18 -1.32
CA LEU A 343 -3.40 18.86 -1.96
C LEU A 343 -4.11 17.80 -1.12
N ARG A 344 -4.53 18.13 0.11
CA ARG A 344 -5.18 17.14 0.99
C ARG A 344 -6.51 16.63 0.45
N GLY A 345 -7.26 17.46 -0.27
CA GLY A 345 -8.50 17.05 -0.93
C GLY A 345 -8.28 16.25 -2.21
N HIS A 346 -7.04 16.13 -2.70
CA HIS A 346 -6.76 15.43 -3.94
C HIS A 346 -7.16 13.93 -3.78
N PRO A 347 -7.89 13.32 -4.74
CA PRO A 347 -8.40 11.96 -4.60
C PRO A 347 -7.32 10.91 -4.31
N ARG A 348 -6.12 11.02 -4.88
CA ARG A 348 -4.96 10.17 -4.50
C ARG A 348 -4.47 10.33 -3.06
N ALA A 349 -4.50 11.55 -2.55
CA ALA A 349 -4.08 11.83 -1.18
C ALA A 349 -5.15 11.39 -0.17
N SER A 350 -6.41 11.42 -0.60
CA SER A 350 -7.60 11.01 0.16
C SER A 350 -8.42 10.00 -0.65
N PRO A 351 -7.93 8.76 -0.82
CA PRO A 351 -8.55 7.72 -1.66
C PRO A 351 -9.96 7.33 -1.19
N GLY A 352 -10.32 7.62 0.06
CA GLY A 352 -11.69 7.43 0.56
C GLY A 352 -12.71 8.38 -0.06
N LEU A 353 -12.30 9.44 -0.76
CA LEU A 353 -13.20 10.35 -1.47
C LEU A 353 -13.57 9.84 -2.87
N VAL A 354 -12.86 8.83 -3.38
CA VAL A 354 -13.12 8.26 -4.71
C VAL A 354 -14.38 7.43 -4.67
N HIS A 355 -15.26 7.62 -5.67
CA HIS A 355 -16.48 6.82 -5.78
C HIS A 355 -16.14 5.33 -5.93
N PRO A 356 -16.79 4.40 -5.20
CA PRO A 356 -16.48 2.96 -5.22
C PRO A 356 -16.55 2.29 -6.60
N ASP A 357 -17.19 2.93 -7.59
CA ASP A 357 -17.19 2.44 -8.97
C ASP A 357 -15.86 2.52 -9.68
N ASN A 358 -14.96 3.40 -9.21
CA ASN A 358 -13.63 3.50 -9.79
C ASN A 358 -12.61 2.55 -9.13
N ILE A 359 -13.04 1.71 -8.19
CA ILE A 359 -12.24 0.62 -7.63
C ILE A 359 -12.38 -0.59 -8.56
N GLN A 360 -11.25 -1.27 -8.83
CA GLN A 360 -11.20 -2.49 -9.62
C GLN A 360 -12.22 -3.51 -9.09
N LYS A 361 -13.16 -3.96 -9.91
CA LYS A 361 -14.30 -4.79 -9.44
C LYS A 361 -13.86 -6.15 -8.93
N ASN A 362 -12.76 -6.72 -9.41
CA ASN A 362 -12.18 -7.96 -8.88
C ASN A 362 -11.32 -7.76 -7.62
N ALA A 363 -11.18 -6.54 -7.10
CA ALA A 363 -10.53 -6.33 -5.80
C ALA A 363 -11.41 -6.93 -4.70
N ALA A 364 -10.86 -7.84 -3.90
CA ALA A 364 -11.51 -8.38 -2.71
C ALA A 364 -10.88 -7.70 -1.49
N ILE A 365 -11.64 -6.87 -0.78
CA ILE A 365 -11.09 -5.97 0.24
C ILE A 365 -11.23 -6.60 1.62
N PHE A 366 -10.12 -6.68 2.36
CA PHE A 366 -10.09 -7.01 3.78
C PHE A 366 -9.65 -5.77 4.57
N LEU A 367 -10.56 -5.18 5.35
CA LEU A 367 -10.35 -3.92 6.06
C LEU A 367 -10.24 -4.16 7.56
N VAL A 368 -9.11 -3.82 8.16
CA VAL A 368 -8.88 -3.97 9.61
C VAL A 368 -8.93 -2.62 10.31
N LEU A 369 -9.86 -2.45 11.26
CA LEU A 369 -10.12 -1.20 11.97
C LEU A 369 -9.94 -1.35 13.49
N PRO A 370 -8.88 -0.79 14.09
CA PRO A 370 -8.76 -0.73 15.55
C PRO A 370 -9.81 0.21 16.14
N GLU A 371 -10.38 -0.19 17.27
CA GLU A 371 -11.41 0.60 17.97
C GLU A 371 -10.86 1.95 18.48
N ASN A 372 -9.63 1.95 18.99
CA ASN A 372 -8.98 3.14 19.54
C ASN A 372 -8.12 3.84 18.48
N ASP A 373 -8.76 4.36 17.44
CA ASP A 373 -8.09 5.03 16.30
C ASP A 373 -8.66 6.43 16.00
N SER A 374 -7.77 7.36 15.67
CA SER A 374 -8.15 8.68 15.12
C SER A 374 -8.68 8.62 13.69
N LEU A 375 -8.42 7.53 12.96
CA LEU A 375 -8.94 7.28 11.62
C LEU A 375 -10.30 6.57 11.63
N ALA A 376 -10.73 6.05 12.79
CA ALA A 376 -11.93 5.24 12.95
C ALA A 376 -13.17 5.84 12.27
N VAL A 377 -13.47 7.11 12.55
CA VAL A 377 -14.65 7.80 12.00
C VAL A 377 -14.59 7.90 10.48
N GLN A 378 -13.41 8.17 9.91
CA GLN A 378 -13.26 8.28 8.45
C GLN A 378 -13.42 6.91 7.78
N SER A 379 -12.91 5.86 8.43
CA SER A 379 -13.09 4.49 7.96
C SER A 379 -14.55 4.05 8.02
N ASP A 380 -15.28 4.43 9.06
CA ASP A 380 -16.71 4.13 9.22
C ASP A 380 -17.54 4.75 8.09
N VAL A 381 -17.33 6.05 7.82
CA VAL A 381 -17.98 6.76 6.70
C VAL A 381 -17.67 6.10 5.35
N TRP A 382 -16.43 5.65 5.17
CA TRP A 382 -16.04 4.96 3.94
C TRP A 382 -16.69 3.58 3.82
N VAL A 383 -16.80 2.82 4.90
CA VAL A 383 -17.51 1.52 4.94
C VAL A 383 -18.99 1.70 4.57
N ASP A 384 -19.66 2.71 5.13
CA ASP A 384 -21.05 3.04 4.77
C ASP A 384 -21.21 3.37 3.28
N GLN A 385 -20.29 4.16 2.72
CA GLN A 385 -20.28 4.47 1.30
C GLN A 385 -20.08 3.23 0.42
N MET A 386 -19.17 2.34 0.83
CA MET A 386 -18.89 1.08 0.13
C MET A 386 -20.12 0.16 0.15
N ASN A 387 -20.73 -0.05 1.33
CA ASN A 387 -21.94 -0.86 1.49
C ASN A 387 -23.10 -0.31 0.65
N THR A 388 -23.31 1.01 0.67
CA THR A 388 -24.35 1.69 -0.14
C THR A 388 -24.12 1.49 -1.65
N SER A 389 -22.85 1.35 -2.06
CA SER A 389 -22.45 1.11 -3.45
C SER A 389 -22.38 -0.38 -3.81
N GLY A 390 -22.93 -1.26 -2.98
CA GLY A 390 -23.00 -2.71 -3.23
C GLY A 390 -21.71 -3.49 -2.95
N TRP A 391 -20.73 -2.88 -2.30
CA TRP A 391 -19.54 -3.57 -1.79
C TRP A 391 -19.82 -4.10 -0.39
N ASN A 392 -20.50 -5.24 -0.32
CA ASN A 392 -20.93 -5.85 0.94
C ASN A 392 -20.04 -7.04 1.31
N GLY A 393 -19.98 -7.36 2.60
CA GLY A 393 -19.30 -8.55 3.10
C GLY A 393 -19.37 -8.67 4.63
N PRO A 394 -18.77 -9.73 5.19
CA PRO A 394 -18.88 -10.02 6.62
C PRO A 394 -18.18 -8.96 7.47
N VAL A 395 -18.74 -8.70 8.66
CA VAL A 395 -18.19 -7.77 9.64
C VAL A 395 -17.92 -8.52 10.94
N ARG A 396 -16.67 -8.47 11.42
CA ARG A 396 -16.28 -8.95 12.75
C ARG A 396 -16.17 -7.77 13.70
N PHE A 397 -16.75 -7.89 14.88
CA PHE A 397 -16.59 -6.99 16.02
C PHE A 397 -15.66 -7.55 17.10
N GLY A 398 -15.54 -8.87 17.20
CA GLY A 398 -14.60 -9.55 18.09
C GLY A 398 -14.99 -9.55 19.57
N ASP A 399 -16.13 -8.96 19.92
CA ASP A 399 -16.69 -8.86 21.27
C ASP A 399 -18.05 -9.56 21.42
N GLY A 400 -18.52 -10.28 20.39
CA GLY A 400 -19.73 -11.10 20.42
C GLY A 400 -21.03 -10.30 20.33
N ARG A 401 -20.99 -9.03 19.90
CA ARG A 401 -22.20 -8.24 19.66
C ARG A 401 -23.02 -8.77 18.48
N GLU A 402 -24.27 -8.33 18.35
CA GLU A 402 -25.19 -8.78 17.29
C GLU A 402 -24.56 -8.56 15.89
N ASN A 403 -24.66 -9.56 15.01
CA ASN A 403 -24.02 -9.62 13.70
C ASN A 403 -22.48 -9.73 13.68
N ASP A 404 -21.84 -10.08 14.81
CA ASP A 404 -20.41 -10.37 14.87
C ASP A 404 -20.07 -11.67 14.13
N TRP A 405 -19.50 -11.53 12.94
CA TRP A 405 -18.99 -12.65 12.19
C TRP A 405 -17.67 -13.15 12.79
N ASN A 406 -17.71 -14.32 13.43
CA ASN A 406 -16.56 -14.88 14.14
C ASN A 406 -15.60 -15.71 13.28
N GLY A 407 -15.80 -15.74 11.95
CA GLY A 407 -15.05 -16.61 11.04
C GLY A 407 -15.79 -17.88 10.59
N ALA A 408 -16.83 -18.32 11.32
CA ALA A 408 -17.53 -19.58 11.07
C ALA A 408 -19.07 -19.46 11.08
N SER A 409 -19.62 -18.56 11.90
CA SER A 409 -21.06 -18.32 12.06
C SER A 409 -21.31 -16.92 12.65
N GLY A 410 -22.53 -16.37 12.51
CA GLY A 410 -22.95 -15.19 13.29
C GLY A 410 -23.08 -13.84 12.58
N GLY A 411 -23.03 -13.78 11.24
CA GLY A 411 -23.43 -12.59 10.47
C GLY A 411 -24.76 -12.82 9.74
N PRO A 412 -25.49 -11.77 9.30
CA PRO A 412 -26.60 -11.95 8.38
C PRO A 412 -26.10 -12.66 7.12
N SER A 413 -26.97 -13.44 6.46
CA SER A 413 -26.70 -13.99 5.13
C SER A 413 -26.60 -12.84 4.14
N MET A 414 -25.44 -12.17 4.10
CA MET A 414 -25.19 -11.13 3.12
C MET A 414 -25.04 -11.83 1.78
N THR A 415 -25.92 -11.46 0.84
CA THR A 415 -25.76 -11.88 -0.55
C THR A 415 -24.47 -11.25 -1.05
N GLN A 416 -23.39 -12.04 -1.13
CA GLN A 416 -22.15 -11.57 -1.73
C GLN A 416 -22.48 -11.02 -3.12
N SER A 417 -22.05 -9.78 -3.35
CA SER A 417 -22.25 -9.15 -4.65
C SER A 417 -21.57 -9.99 -5.72
N ARG A 418 -22.32 -10.41 -6.73
CA ARG A 418 -21.74 -11.11 -7.89
C ARG A 418 -21.01 -10.16 -8.84
N SER A 419 -21.10 -8.85 -8.61
CA SER A 419 -20.54 -7.81 -9.50
C SER A 419 -19.22 -7.21 -8.99
N ASN A 420 -18.77 -7.57 -7.78
CA ASN A 420 -17.48 -7.13 -7.25
C ASN A 420 -16.87 -8.15 -6.25
N GLY A 421 -15.63 -7.93 -5.82
CA GLY A 421 -14.91 -8.83 -4.90
C GLY A 421 -15.31 -8.73 -3.42
N GLY A 422 -16.17 -7.78 -3.07
CA GLY A 422 -16.71 -7.58 -1.72
C GLY A 422 -15.79 -6.83 -0.76
N LEU A 423 -16.34 -6.54 0.43
CA LEU A 423 -15.67 -5.85 1.53
C LEU A 423 -15.88 -6.60 2.83
N GLU A 424 -14.84 -7.26 3.33
CA GLU A 424 -14.83 -7.87 4.67
C GLU A 424 -14.20 -6.90 5.66
N VAL A 425 -14.87 -6.64 6.79
CA VAL A 425 -14.43 -5.68 7.80
C VAL A 425 -14.12 -6.38 9.11
N TRP A 426 -12.97 -6.09 9.67
CA TRP A 426 -12.51 -6.59 10.96
C TRP A 426 -12.31 -5.43 11.94
N HIS A 427 -13.22 -5.27 12.88
CA HIS A 427 -13.01 -4.38 14.02
C HIS A 427 -12.16 -5.08 15.09
N ALA A 428 -11.05 -4.45 15.48
CA ALA A 428 -10.16 -4.96 16.52
C ALA A 428 -10.45 -4.22 17.85
N PRO A 429 -11.17 -4.87 18.80
CA PRO A 429 -11.62 -4.23 20.03
C PRO A 429 -10.44 -3.85 20.93
N GLU A 430 -10.55 -2.71 21.61
CA GLU A 430 -9.57 -2.11 22.52
C GLU A 430 -8.18 -1.83 21.93
N CYS A 431 -7.95 -2.13 20.65
CA CYS A 431 -6.65 -2.01 20.01
C CYS A 431 -6.38 -0.57 19.55
N PRO A 432 -5.19 0.01 19.83
CA PRO A 432 -4.83 1.35 19.36
C PRO A 432 -4.38 1.38 17.89
N HIS A 433 -4.35 2.55 17.26
CA HIS A 433 -3.73 2.71 15.93
C HIS A 433 -2.30 2.14 15.88
N GLY A 434 -1.94 1.42 14.82
CA GLY A 434 -0.59 0.87 14.62
C GLY A 434 -0.26 -0.38 15.45
N TRP A 435 -1.21 -0.89 16.24
CA TRP A 435 -0.96 -1.96 17.19
C TRP A 435 -0.45 -3.26 16.56
N THR A 436 -0.62 -3.52 15.26
CA THR A 436 -0.05 -4.73 14.62
C THR A 436 1.44 -4.59 14.34
N GLN A 437 1.98 -3.36 14.33
CA GLN A 437 3.38 -3.04 14.04
C GLN A 437 4.24 -2.83 15.30
N PHE A 438 3.63 -2.72 16.48
CA PHE A 438 4.39 -2.52 17.72
C PHE A 438 5.23 -3.75 18.09
N PRO A 439 6.42 -3.56 18.69
CA PRO A 439 7.17 -4.66 19.28
C PRO A 439 6.31 -5.45 20.27
N GLU A 440 6.39 -6.79 20.23
CA GLU A 440 5.58 -7.64 21.11
C GLU A 440 5.68 -7.29 22.61
N PRO A 441 6.84 -6.92 23.17
CA PRO A 441 6.92 -6.55 24.58
C PRO A 441 6.06 -5.34 24.97
N TRP A 442 5.70 -4.47 24.01
CA TRP A 442 4.91 -3.26 24.25
C TRP A 442 3.39 -3.51 24.22
N LEU A 443 2.97 -4.69 23.77
CA LEU A 443 1.55 -5.04 23.70
C LEU A 443 1.03 -5.69 24.98
N ARG A 444 -0.22 -5.36 25.32
CA ARG A 444 -1.02 -6.10 26.29
C ARG A 444 -1.41 -7.48 25.75
N LYS A 445 -1.75 -8.42 26.64
CA LYS A 445 -2.14 -9.80 26.27
C LYS A 445 -3.29 -9.84 25.25
N HIS A 446 -4.32 -9.01 25.44
CA HIS A 446 -5.45 -8.90 24.52
C HIS A 446 -4.99 -8.48 23.11
N ALA A 447 -4.27 -7.36 23.00
CA ALA A 447 -3.70 -6.87 21.74
C ALA A 447 -2.63 -7.79 21.13
N LYS A 448 -2.12 -8.81 21.83
CA LYS A 448 -1.32 -9.89 21.21
C LYS A 448 -2.22 -10.92 20.56
N LYS A 449 -3.23 -11.40 21.31
CA LYS A 449 -4.18 -12.40 20.84
C LYS A 449 -4.93 -11.90 19.61
N GLU A 450 -5.42 -10.67 19.65
CA GLU A 450 -6.13 -10.07 18.54
C GLU A 450 -5.25 -10.02 17.28
N ARG A 451 -3.93 -9.81 17.44
CA ARG A 451 -2.99 -9.64 16.32
C ARG A 451 -2.88 -10.93 15.55
N LEU A 452 -2.78 -12.02 16.30
CA LEU A 452 -2.72 -13.36 15.73
C LEU A 452 -4.02 -13.67 14.99
N LEU A 453 -5.19 -13.40 15.59
CA LEU A 453 -6.48 -13.63 14.94
C LEU A 453 -6.63 -12.85 13.62
N VAL A 454 -6.25 -11.58 13.62
CA VAL A 454 -6.26 -10.75 12.40
C VAL A 454 -5.33 -11.33 11.32
N PHE A 455 -4.12 -11.72 11.70
CA PHE A 455 -3.14 -12.26 10.76
C PHE A 455 -3.51 -13.64 10.23
N ASP A 456 -4.07 -14.51 11.07
CA ASP A 456 -4.59 -15.81 10.66
C ASP A 456 -5.73 -15.62 9.65
N ARG A 457 -6.70 -14.74 9.94
CA ARG A 457 -7.76 -14.42 8.98
C ARG A 457 -7.24 -13.78 7.70
N THR A 458 -6.22 -12.92 7.80
CA THR A 458 -5.56 -12.33 6.62
C THR A 458 -5.04 -13.42 5.68
N LEU A 459 -4.38 -14.44 6.22
CA LEU A 459 -3.86 -15.57 5.44
C LEU A 459 -4.98 -16.38 4.81
N GLU A 460 -6.03 -16.70 5.57
CA GLU A 460 -7.21 -17.42 5.07
C GLU A 460 -7.91 -16.63 3.96
N PHE A 461 -8.14 -15.33 4.16
CA PHE A 461 -8.76 -14.45 3.18
C PHE A 461 -7.99 -14.47 1.85
N VAL A 462 -6.66 -14.35 1.89
CA VAL A 462 -5.85 -14.43 0.67
C VAL A 462 -5.97 -15.79 -0.01
N LYS A 463 -5.88 -16.88 0.76
CA LYS A 463 -6.03 -18.26 0.26
C LYS A 463 -7.40 -18.51 -0.36
N GLU A 464 -8.46 -17.98 0.23
CA GLU A 464 -9.83 -18.08 -0.29
C GLU A 464 -9.98 -17.28 -1.58
N LYS A 465 -9.54 -16.02 -1.59
CA LYS A 465 -9.79 -15.10 -2.69
C LYS A 465 -8.96 -15.42 -3.92
N TRP A 466 -7.71 -15.87 -3.80
CA TRP A 466 -6.96 -16.38 -4.97
C TRP A 466 -7.66 -17.55 -5.67
N LYS A 467 -8.60 -18.24 -4.99
CA LYS A 467 -9.41 -19.31 -5.60
C LYS A 467 -10.61 -18.85 -6.39
N MET A 468 -10.96 -17.58 -6.26
CA MET A 468 -12.18 -17.02 -6.80
C MET A 468 -11.88 -16.18 -8.03
N GLU A 469 -12.84 -16.15 -8.94
CA GLU A 469 -12.86 -15.26 -10.09
C GLU A 469 -14.14 -14.43 -10.05
N LEU A 470 -14.04 -13.19 -10.50
CA LEU A 470 -15.20 -12.36 -10.74
C LEU A 470 -15.94 -12.91 -11.97
N PRO A 471 -17.25 -13.16 -11.91
CA PRO A 471 -18.04 -13.50 -13.09
C PRO A 471 -18.07 -12.29 -14.04
N VAL A 472 -17.31 -12.34 -15.12
CA VAL A 472 -17.29 -11.27 -16.14
C VAL A 472 -18.00 -11.78 -17.40
N GLU A 473 -18.98 -11.02 -17.89
CA GLU A 473 -19.61 -11.29 -19.18
C GLU A 473 -18.56 -11.15 -20.29
N ARG A 474 -18.14 -12.28 -20.86
CA ARG A 474 -17.32 -12.30 -22.07
C ARG A 474 -18.21 -11.86 -23.24
N SER A 475 -18.17 -10.59 -23.59
CA SER A 475 -18.83 -10.10 -24.79
C SER A 475 -18.31 -10.92 -25.99
N GLY A 476 -19.22 -11.53 -26.75
CA GLY A 476 -18.89 -12.59 -27.71
C GLY A 476 -17.94 -12.17 -28.82
N ASN A 477 -17.01 -13.07 -29.19
CA ASN A 477 -16.15 -13.13 -30.38
C ASN A 477 -15.45 -11.89 -30.95
N ASN A 478 -15.64 -10.71 -30.37
CA ASN A 478 -14.57 -9.73 -30.33
C ASN A 478 -13.73 -10.16 -29.14
N ASN A 479 -12.71 -10.98 -29.38
CA ASN A 479 -11.55 -10.96 -28.50
C ASN A 479 -11.27 -9.46 -28.30
N PRO A 480 -11.39 -8.88 -27.09
CA PRO A 480 -10.45 -7.82 -26.81
C PRO A 480 -9.13 -8.57 -26.96
N GLU A 481 -8.49 -8.44 -28.13
CA GLU A 481 -7.06 -8.68 -28.19
C GLU A 481 -6.56 -8.08 -26.89
N LEU A 482 -5.94 -8.92 -26.03
CA LEU A 482 -5.02 -8.40 -25.04
C LEU A 482 -4.23 -7.38 -25.85
N ARG A 483 -4.54 -6.08 -25.68
CA ARG A 483 -3.70 -5.08 -26.31
C ARG A 483 -2.35 -5.48 -25.77
N PRO A 484 -1.39 -5.86 -26.64
CA PRO A 484 -0.03 -6.10 -26.18
C PRO A 484 0.27 -4.95 -25.25
N LEU A 485 0.78 -5.23 -24.05
CA LEU A 485 1.02 -4.23 -23.01
C LEU A 485 1.78 -3.06 -23.66
N GLU A 486 1.04 -2.08 -24.16
CA GLU A 486 1.61 -0.96 -24.89
C GLU A 486 2.05 -0.03 -23.79
N ILE A 487 3.29 -0.26 -23.35
CA ILE A 487 4.04 0.75 -22.63
C ILE A 487 3.91 2.02 -23.47
N PRO A 488 3.24 3.08 -22.99
CA PRO A 488 3.00 4.26 -23.79
C PRO A 488 4.33 4.73 -24.35
N GLY A 489 4.48 4.85 -25.67
CA GLY A 489 5.74 5.16 -26.35
C GLY A 489 6.42 6.47 -25.91
N ARG A 490 5.79 7.23 -25.02
CA ARG A 490 6.31 8.48 -24.42
C ARG A 490 7.33 8.25 -23.28
N PHE A 491 7.70 7.00 -22.98
CA PHE A 491 8.87 6.69 -22.13
C PHE A 491 10.18 6.52 -22.92
N GLN A 492 10.15 6.52 -24.24
CA GLN A 492 11.34 6.74 -25.06
C GLN A 492 11.64 8.24 -25.08
N GLY A 493 12.65 8.68 -24.33
CA GLY A 493 13.06 10.09 -24.29
C GLY A 493 13.51 10.63 -22.94
N LEU A 494 13.70 9.78 -21.93
CA LEU A 494 14.42 10.17 -20.70
C LEU A 494 15.87 9.68 -20.79
N SER A 495 16.65 10.36 -21.64
CA SER A 495 18.10 10.47 -21.49
C SER A 495 18.44 11.37 -20.31
#